data_AF-A0A2A3GV35-F1
#
_entry.id   AF-A0A2A3GV35-F1
#
_cell.length_a   1.000
_cell.length_b   1.000
_cell.length_c   1.000
_cell.angle_alpha   90.00
_cell.angle_beta   90.00
_cell.angle_gamma   90.00
#
_symmetry.space_group_name_H-M   'P 1'
#
loop_
_entity.id
_entity.type
_entity.pdbx_description
1 polymer ?
#
loop_
_entity_poly.entity_id
_entity_poly.type
_entity_poly.pdbx_seq_one_letter_code
_entity_poly.pdbx_strand_id
1 'polypeptide(L)'
;MDQLPHLAPVSVRSRSDRCVHVDKSPRRQRTSKRWGASRGPERAKQIDRSSFLAFVDGRRECIGEEFAWTELLVVLATVLQRRRLTLVSAPPHPQAAVTVETDRPEMTPLPRGLGR
;
A
#
# COMPACT_ATOMS: atom_id res chain seq x y z
N MET A 1 -17.62 -42.41 31.29
CA MET A 1 -16.36 -41.76 31.70
C MET A 1 -15.83 -41.05 30.46
N ASP A 2 -16.52 -39.97 30.07
CA ASP A 2 -16.25 -39.23 28.83
C ASP A 2 -15.08 -38.30 29.04
N GLN A 3 -13.90 -38.68 28.54
CA GLN A 3 -12.80 -37.74 28.39
C GLN A 3 -13.01 -36.96 27.09
N LEU A 4 -13.49 -35.72 27.19
CA LEU A 4 -13.35 -34.75 26.11
C LEU A 4 -11.86 -34.47 25.88
N PRO A 5 -11.37 -34.43 24.63
CA PRO A 5 -10.00 -34.07 24.33
C PRO A 5 -9.77 -32.60 24.68
N HIS A 6 -8.75 -32.35 25.51
CA HIS A 6 -8.27 -31.03 25.91
C HIS A 6 -7.86 -30.23 24.65
N LEU A 7 -8.74 -29.33 24.18
CA LEU A 7 -8.42 -28.42 23.08
C LEU A 7 -7.25 -27.52 23.49
N ALA A 8 -6.15 -27.57 22.73
CA ALA A 8 -5.02 -26.66 22.92
C ALA A 8 -5.49 -25.19 22.84
N PRO A 9 -4.91 -24.27 23.64
CA PRO A 9 -5.34 -22.88 23.66
C PRO A 9 -5.15 -22.24 22.27
N VAL A 10 -6.20 -21.57 21.78
CA VAL A 10 -6.14 -20.78 20.56
C VAL A 10 -5.15 -19.63 20.76
N SER A 11 -4.03 -19.66 20.04
CA SER A 11 -3.04 -18.58 20.05
C SER A 11 -3.44 -17.50 19.05
N VAL A 12 -3.75 -16.30 19.56
CA VAL A 12 -3.99 -15.12 18.73
C VAL A 12 -2.65 -14.47 18.38
N ARG A 13 -2.27 -14.49 17.09
CA ARG A 13 -1.16 -13.70 16.58
C ARG A 13 -1.69 -12.45 15.90
N SER A 14 -1.51 -11.30 16.53
CA SER A 14 -1.73 -10.01 15.89
C SER A 14 -0.51 -9.64 15.05
N ARG A 15 -0.69 -9.49 13.73
CA ARG A 15 0.27 -8.77 12.90
C ARG A 15 -0.01 -7.28 13.13
N SER A 16 0.82 -6.65 13.96
CA SER A 16 0.79 -5.22 14.26
C SER A 16 0.93 -4.37 12.98
N ASP A 17 0.57 -3.07 13.07
CA ASP A 17 0.85 -1.97 12.11
C ASP A 17 2.26 -1.97 11.51
N ARG A 18 3.16 -2.75 12.11
CA ARG A 18 4.40 -3.27 11.55
C ARG A 18 4.34 -3.74 10.10
N CYS A 19 3.19 -4.07 9.50
CA CYS A 19 3.11 -4.30 8.05
C CYS A 19 3.60 -3.08 7.24
N VAL A 20 3.29 -1.86 7.68
CA VAL A 20 3.87 -0.62 7.11
C VAL A 20 5.39 -0.57 7.32
N HIS A 21 5.89 -1.05 8.46
CA HIS A 21 7.32 -1.15 8.73
C HIS A 21 8.04 -2.31 8.01
N VAL A 22 7.34 -3.38 7.61
CA VAL A 22 7.93 -4.49 6.87
C VAL A 22 8.31 -4.04 5.46
N ASP A 23 7.40 -3.35 4.76
CA ASP A 23 7.72 -2.66 3.51
C ASP A 23 8.87 -1.66 3.74
N LYS A 24 8.75 -0.83 4.78
CA LYS A 24 9.74 0.20 5.10
C LYS A 24 11.00 -0.33 5.80
N SER A 25 11.21 -1.64 5.88
CA SER A 25 12.36 -2.20 6.57
C SER A 25 13.63 -1.95 5.77
N PRO A 26 14.68 -1.32 6.36
CA PRO A 26 15.96 -1.12 5.68
C PRO A 26 16.61 -2.43 5.22
N ARG A 27 16.30 -3.55 5.90
CA ARG A 27 16.77 -4.88 5.54
C ARG A 27 16.18 -5.38 4.22
N ARG A 28 14.98 -4.92 3.87
CA ARG A 28 14.27 -5.29 2.64
C ARG A 28 14.41 -4.20 1.57
N GLN A 29 14.56 -2.94 1.97
CA GLN A 29 14.64 -1.80 1.07
C GLN A 29 15.74 -0.80 1.50
N ARG A 30 16.83 -0.74 0.74
CA ARG A 30 18.02 0.10 1.01
C ARG A 30 17.73 1.61 1.18
N THR A 31 16.62 2.12 0.63
CA THR A 31 16.19 3.53 0.72
C THR A 31 14.74 3.64 1.19
N SER A 32 14.37 2.88 2.22
CA SER A 32 12.96 2.68 2.61
C SER A 32 12.19 3.97 2.90
N LYS A 33 12.86 5.00 3.45
CA LYS A 33 12.27 6.30 3.81
C LYS A 33 12.05 7.25 2.64
N ARG A 34 12.65 6.99 1.46
CA ARG A 34 12.54 7.87 0.28
C ARG A 34 11.51 7.33 -0.71
N TRP A 35 10.59 8.18 -1.15
CA TRP A 35 9.73 7.87 -2.29
C TRP A 35 10.58 7.72 -3.55
N GLY A 36 10.36 6.64 -4.30
CA GLY A 36 11.16 6.31 -5.48
C GLY A 36 10.27 5.96 -6.66
N ALA A 37 9.78 6.97 -7.38
CA ALA A 37 9.16 6.77 -8.70
C ALA A 37 10.11 6.09 -9.72
N SER A 38 11.43 6.17 -9.50
CA SER A 38 12.45 5.65 -10.40
C SER A 38 12.89 4.21 -10.13
N ARG A 39 12.09 3.40 -9.41
CA ARG A 39 12.39 1.98 -9.25
C ARG A 39 12.09 1.25 -10.57
N GLY A 40 13.10 1.18 -11.44
CA GLY A 40 13.02 0.45 -12.71
C GLY A 40 12.85 -1.07 -12.53
N PRO A 41 12.45 -1.78 -13.59
CA PRO A 41 12.09 -3.21 -13.54
C PRO A 41 13.23 -4.10 -13.05
N GLU A 42 14.48 -3.72 -13.33
CA GLU A 42 15.65 -4.49 -12.89
C GLU A 42 15.80 -4.53 -11.36
N ARG A 43 15.38 -3.47 -10.67
CA ARG A 43 15.41 -3.41 -9.21
C ARG A 43 14.22 -4.14 -8.58
N ALA A 44 13.10 -4.25 -9.29
CA ALA A 44 11.95 -5.02 -8.83
C ALA A 44 12.30 -6.51 -8.68
N LYS A 45 13.16 -7.05 -9.55
CA LYS A 45 13.66 -8.44 -9.46
C LYS A 45 14.50 -8.72 -8.20
N GLN A 46 15.11 -7.69 -7.62
CA GLN A 46 15.96 -7.80 -6.43
C GLN A 46 15.17 -7.68 -5.12
N ILE A 47 13.86 -7.42 -5.21
CA ILE A 47 12.97 -7.25 -4.07
C ILE A 47 12.24 -8.56 -3.85
N ASP A 48 12.38 -9.14 -2.66
CA ASP A 48 11.68 -10.35 -2.28
C ASP A 48 10.16 -10.16 -2.33
N ARG A 49 9.42 -11.11 -2.91
CA ARG A 49 7.97 -11.00 -3.12
C ARG A 49 7.20 -10.82 -1.80
N SER A 50 7.72 -11.35 -0.69
CA SER A 50 7.10 -11.19 0.64
C SER A 50 7.38 -9.83 1.30
N SER A 51 8.16 -8.95 0.65
CA SER A 51 8.51 -7.65 1.22
C SER A 51 7.43 -6.57 1.06
N PHE A 52 6.48 -6.76 0.15
CA PHE A 52 5.33 -5.87 -0.04
C PHE A 52 4.06 -6.70 -0.26
N LEU A 53 3.17 -6.70 0.74
CA LEU A 53 1.92 -7.47 0.74
C LEU A 53 0.74 -6.53 1.04
N ALA A 54 0.33 -5.74 0.05
CA ALA A 54 -0.76 -4.76 0.21
C ALA A 54 -2.12 -5.41 0.53
N PHE A 55 -2.38 -6.59 -0.04
CA PHE A 55 -3.66 -7.29 0.06
C PHE A 55 -3.58 -8.62 0.83
N VAL A 56 -2.48 -8.83 1.55
CA VAL A 56 -2.14 -10.13 2.20
C VAL A 56 -1.99 -11.24 1.15
N ASP A 57 -1.41 -12.38 1.53
CA ASP A 57 -1.24 -13.55 0.66
C ASP A 57 -1.70 -14.80 1.44
N GLY A 58 -2.33 -15.77 0.76
CA GLY A 58 -2.83 -17.03 1.31
C GLY A 58 -4.33 -17.07 1.62
N ARG A 59 -4.77 -17.97 2.52
CA ARG A 59 -6.20 -18.28 2.78
C ARG A 59 -7.08 -17.12 3.28
N ARG A 60 -6.49 -15.97 3.56
CA ARG A 60 -7.18 -14.73 4.01
C ARG A 60 -6.76 -13.53 3.15
N GLU A 61 -6.36 -13.78 1.91
CA GLU A 61 -6.10 -12.72 0.92
C GLU A 61 -7.36 -11.88 0.68
N CYS A 62 -7.15 -10.64 0.23
CA CYS A 62 -8.25 -9.76 -0.14
C CYS A 62 -8.93 -10.29 -1.40
N ILE A 63 -10.20 -10.71 -1.28
CA ILE A 63 -11.01 -11.09 -2.45
C ILE A 63 -11.14 -9.96 -3.49
N GLY A 64 -10.93 -8.71 -3.05
CA GLY A 64 -10.98 -7.52 -3.89
C GLY A 64 -9.63 -7.09 -4.48
N GLU A 65 -8.55 -7.88 -4.41
CA GLU A 65 -7.23 -7.49 -4.91
C GLU A 65 -7.26 -7.07 -6.39
N GLU A 66 -7.79 -7.93 -7.27
CA GLU A 66 -7.87 -7.66 -8.71
C GLU A 66 -8.76 -6.45 -9.03
N PHE A 67 -9.86 -6.31 -8.28
CA PHE A 67 -10.75 -5.16 -8.42
C PHE A 67 -10.05 -3.86 -8.03
N ALA A 68 -9.37 -3.84 -6.88
CA ALA A 68 -8.65 -2.67 -6.37
C ALA A 68 -7.53 -2.24 -7.32
N TRP A 69 -6.77 -3.17 -7.89
CA TRP A 69 -5.76 -2.86 -8.89
C TRP A 69 -6.36 -2.26 -10.16
N THR A 70 -7.44 -2.86 -10.66
CA THR A 70 -8.11 -2.39 -11.88
C THR A 70 -8.66 -0.97 -11.69
N GLU A 71 -9.38 -0.73 -10.60
CA GLU A 71 -9.94 0.58 -10.28
C GLU A 71 -8.84 1.63 -10.11
N LEU A 72 -7.78 1.31 -9.36
CA LEU A 72 -6.64 2.20 -9.15
C LEU A 72 -6.00 2.59 -10.50
N LEU A 73 -5.75 1.63 -11.37
CA LEU A 73 -5.13 1.88 -12.67
C LEU A 73 -6.04 2.73 -13.57
N VAL A 74 -7.34 2.45 -13.60
CA VAL A 74 -8.32 3.21 -14.38
C VAL A 74 -8.42 4.65 -13.89
N VAL A 75 -8.55 4.86 -12.58
CA VAL A 75 -8.61 6.20 -11.97
C VAL A 75 -7.33 6.97 -12.25
N LEU A 76 -6.15 6.35 -12.00
CA LEU A 76 -4.85 7.00 -12.24
C LEU A 76 -4.66 7.35 -13.71
N ALA A 77 -4.91 6.43 -14.63
CA ALA A 77 -4.78 6.68 -16.06
C ALA A 77 -5.69 7.84 -16.50
N THR A 78 -6.95 7.84 -16.04
CA THR A 78 -7.94 8.85 -16.40
C THR A 78 -7.59 10.23 -15.87
N VAL A 79 -7.18 10.32 -14.60
CA VAL A 79 -6.83 11.59 -13.95
C VAL A 79 -5.54 12.14 -14.54
N LEU A 80 -4.49 11.31 -14.63
CA LEU A 80 -3.17 11.75 -15.09
C LEU A 80 -3.14 12.09 -16.58
N GLN A 81 -3.98 11.46 -17.41
CA GLN A 81 -4.05 11.80 -18.84
C GLN A 81 -4.59 13.22 -19.07
N ARG A 82 -5.52 13.68 -18.24
CA ARG A 82 -6.26 14.94 -18.45
C ARG A 82 -5.76 16.09 -17.57
N ARG A 83 -5.22 15.78 -16.39
CA ARG A 83 -4.89 16.76 -15.36
C ARG A 83 -3.45 16.60 -14.89
N ARG A 84 -2.85 17.73 -14.51
CA ARG A 84 -1.64 17.81 -13.72
C ARG A 84 -2.04 18.27 -12.32
N LEU A 85 -1.71 17.49 -11.30
CA LEU A 85 -2.07 17.82 -9.92
C LEU A 85 -0.92 18.59 -9.26
N THR A 86 -1.24 19.72 -8.63
CA THR A 86 -0.30 20.52 -7.83
C THR A 86 -0.78 20.53 -6.38
N LEU A 87 0.08 20.12 -5.45
CA LEU A 87 -0.20 20.22 -4.01
C LEU A 87 -0.11 21.68 -3.58
N VAL A 88 -1.15 22.20 -2.92
CA VAL A 88 -1.21 23.60 -2.45
C VAL A 88 -1.21 23.71 -0.92
N SER A 89 -1.33 22.59 -0.21
CA SER A 89 -1.17 22.50 1.24
C SER A 89 0.25 22.11 1.65
N ALA A 90 0.52 22.15 2.96
CA ALA A 90 1.70 21.49 3.53
C ALA A 90 1.69 19.98 3.21
N PRO A 91 2.87 19.31 3.22
CA PRO A 91 2.95 17.87 3.03
C PRO A 91 2.08 17.13 4.05
N PRO A 92 1.26 16.17 3.60
CA PRO A 92 0.33 15.50 4.47
C PRO A 92 1.01 14.58 5.49
N HIS A 93 0.44 14.49 6.69
CA HIS A 93 0.90 13.64 7.79
C HIS A 93 0.03 12.38 7.91
N PRO A 94 0.64 11.20 8.16
CA PRO A 94 -0.11 9.95 8.32
C PRO A 94 -0.92 9.97 9.62
N GLN A 95 -2.17 9.54 9.53
CA GLN A 95 -3.11 9.39 10.65
C GLN A 95 -3.51 7.92 10.78
N ALA A 96 -3.33 7.37 11.99
CA ALA A 96 -3.74 6.01 12.29
C ALA A 96 -5.23 5.99 12.69
N ALA A 97 -6.07 5.40 11.84
CA ALA A 97 -7.47 5.11 12.11
C ALA A 97 -7.71 3.59 11.97
N VAL A 98 -8.86 3.17 11.42
CA VAL A 98 -9.06 1.77 10.98
C VAL A 98 -8.08 1.41 9.86
N THR A 99 -7.75 2.39 9.02
CA THR A 99 -6.68 2.35 8.02
C THR A 99 -5.68 3.46 8.27
N VAL A 100 -4.47 3.35 7.70
CA VAL A 100 -3.53 4.48 7.67
C VAL A 100 -4.00 5.44 6.59
N GLU A 101 -4.47 6.61 7.02
CA GLU A 101 -4.92 7.69 6.16
C GLU A 101 -3.94 8.86 6.24
N THR A 102 -4.21 9.93 5.50
CA THR A 102 -3.51 11.20 5.65
C THR A 102 -4.47 12.27 6.14
N ASP A 103 -3.93 13.33 6.74
CA ASP A 103 -4.66 14.61 6.79
C ASP A 103 -5.09 15.05 5.38
N ARG A 104 -6.13 15.88 5.29
CA ARG A 104 -6.77 16.25 4.01
C ARG A 104 -5.81 17.13 3.18
N PRO A 105 -5.18 16.60 2.10
CA PRO A 105 -4.29 17.41 1.29
C PRO A 105 -5.13 18.23 0.29
N GLU A 106 -4.79 19.51 0.14
CA GLU A 106 -5.41 20.35 -0.87
C GLU A 106 -4.63 20.26 -2.18
N MET A 107 -5.30 19.89 -3.26
CA MET A 107 -4.70 19.72 -4.59
C MET A 107 -5.47 20.53 -5.63
N THR A 108 -4.74 21.27 -6.45
CA THR A 108 -5.33 22.01 -7.59
C THR A 108 -5.14 21.21 -8.87
N PRO A 109 -6.22 20.82 -9.58
CA PRO A 109 -6.12 20.16 -10.88
C PRO A 109 -5.91 21.18 -12.00
N LEU A 110 -4.72 21.19 -12.58
CA LEU A 110 -4.41 21.98 -13.76
C LEU A 110 -4.69 21.17 -15.03
N PRO A 111 -5.19 21.76 -16.12
CA PRO A 111 -5.31 21.07 -17.39
C PRO A 111 -3.91 20.61 -17.85
N ARG A 112 -3.80 19.33 -18.22
CA ARG A 112 -2.58 18.86 -18.89
C ARG A 112 -2.66 19.38 -20.32
N GLY A 113 -1.79 20.32 -20.69
CA GLY A 113 -1.68 20.82 -22.05
C GLY A 113 -1.40 19.63 -22.97
N LEU A 114 -2.44 19.16 -23.66
CA LEU A 114 -2.31 18.13 -24.66
C LEU A 114 -1.76 18.85 -25.88
N GLY A 115 -0.45 18.88 -26.05
CA GLY A 115 0.14 19.18 -27.35
C GLY A 115 -0.51 18.23 -28.35
N ARG A 116 -1.34 18.78 -29.23
CA ARG A 116 -1.81 18.10 -30.43
C ARG A 116 -0.71 18.15 -31.47
#